data_AF-A0A7V8X1E7-F1
#
_entry.id   AF-A0A7V8X1E7-F1
#
_cell.length_a   1.000
_cell.length_b   1.000
_cell.length_c   1.000
_cell.angle_alpha   90.00
_cell.angle_beta   90.00
_cell.angle_gamma   90.00
#
_symmetry.space_group_name_H-M   'P 1'
#
loop_
_entity.id
_entity.type
_entity.pdbx_description
1 polymer ?
#
loop_
_entity_poly.entity_id
_entity_poly.type
_entity_poly.pdbx_seq_one_letter_code
_entity_poly.pdbx_strand_id
1 'polypeptide(L)'
;MTGTRRRPSAVVVDLAGVGLLTALLRLPLVLASTPLSYDDGVYGASVVAMRDGARQYHEVFSGQGPLYLPLLRLGDLLGLQARWAPRVSGLLAAVLVGVLGTWLVRRVAGRAAGLATGVLLATSGQLVATFGSIEADALVLAAGTVAVSLALAGRGPVAVGLAVGVALS
;
A
#
# COMPACT_ATOMS: atom_id res chain seq x y z
N MET A 1 25.61 2.40 -35.17
CA MET A 1 24.66 1.60 -34.35
C MET A 1 23.80 2.55 -33.53
N THR A 2 22.71 3.04 -34.11
CA THR A 2 21.77 3.96 -33.46
C THR A 2 20.72 3.14 -32.72
N GLY A 3 20.93 2.98 -31.41
CA GLY A 3 19.97 2.30 -30.54
C GLY A 3 18.65 3.05 -30.48
N THR A 4 17.60 2.49 -31.07
CA THR A 4 16.24 3.02 -30.99
C THR A 4 15.76 2.93 -29.54
N ARG A 5 15.71 4.06 -28.82
CA ARG A 5 15.06 4.13 -27.49
C ARG A 5 13.57 3.81 -27.67
N ARG A 6 13.12 2.64 -27.22
CA ARG A 6 11.69 2.32 -27.16
C ARG A 6 11.01 3.31 -26.21
N ARG A 7 10.08 4.11 -26.72
CA ARG A 7 9.24 4.95 -25.87
C ARG A 7 8.38 4.04 -24.98
N PRO A 8 8.22 4.36 -23.68
CA PRO A 8 7.34 3.61 -22.80
C PRO A 8 5.90 3.66 -23.34
N SER A 9 5.16 2.57 -23.15
CA SER A 9 3.77 2.51 -23.59
C SER A 9 2.90 3.49 -22.79
N ALA A 10 1.83 4.00 -23.40
CA ALA A 10 0.91 4.93 -22.73
C ALA A 10 0.35 4.36 -21.41
N VAL A 11 0.19 3.03 -21.32
CA VAL A 11 -0.22 2.36 -20.09
C VAL A 11 0.80 2.58 -18.97
N VAL A 12 2.08 2.35 -19.26
CA VAL A 12 3.15 2.50 -18.25
C VAL A 12 3.24 3.94 -17.77
N VAL A 13 3.14 4.90 -18.68
CA VAL A 13 3.16 6.33 -18.33
C VAL A 13 1.98 6.69 -17.42
N ASP A 14 0.78 6.24 -17.78
CA ASP A 14 -0.44 6.52 -17.00
C ASP A 14 -0.36 5.91 -15.58
N LEU A 15 0.06 4.65 -15.47
CA LEU A 15 0.19 3.97 -14.18
C LEU A 15 1.30 4.58 -13.32
N ALA A 16 2.44 4.91 -13.92
CA ALA A 16 3.52 5.60 -13.21
C ALA A 16 3.09 7.00 -12.75
N GLY A 17 2.34 7.73 -13.58
CA GLY A 17 1.77 9.03 -13.25
C GLY A 17 0.82 8.97 -12.06
N VAL A 18 -0.11 8.00 -12.05
CA VAL A 18 -1.01 7.78 -10.91
C VAL A 18 -0.22 7.38 -9.67
N GLY A 19 0.70 6.42 -9.77
CA GLY A 19 1.52 6.00 -8.63
C GLY A 19 2.33 7.15 -8.03
N LEU A 20 2.94 7.98 -8.88
CA LEU A 20 3.68 9.17 -8.45
C LEU A 20 2.75 10.20 -7.79
N LEU A 21 1.60 10.50 -8.39
CA LEU A 21 0.61 11.42 -7.82
C LEU A 21 0.15 10.94 -6.44
N THR A 22 -0.23 9.67 -6.32
CA THR A 22 -0.65 9.03 -5.07
C THR A 22 0.42 9.17 -3.99
N ALA A 23 1.69 8.91 -4.34
CA ALA A 23 2.80 9.00 -3.41
C ALA A 23 3.06 10.44 -2.95
N LEU A 24 3.11 11.39 -3.89
CA LEU A 24 3.38 12.80 -3.59
C LEU A 24 2.32 13.40 -2.67
N LEU A 25 1.04 13.08 -2.88
CA LEU A 25 -0.05 13.57 -2.04
C LEU A 25 -0.01 13.03 -0.60
N ARG A 26 0.65 11.88 -0.37
CA ARG A 26 0.73 11.22 0.94
C ARG A 26 2.04 11.47 1.66
N LEU A 27 3.07 11.92 0.95
CA LEU A 27 4.39 12.17 1.51
C LEU A 27 4.39 13.07 2.76
N PRO A 28 3.60 14.17 2.83
CA PRO A 28 3.54 14.99 4.04
C PRO A 28 3.02 14.24 5.27
N LEU A 29 2.06 13.32 5.08
CA LEU A 29 1.48 12.51 6.16
C LEU A 29 2.45 11.45 6.64
N VAL A 30 3.09 10.76 5.70
CA VAL A 30 4.12 9.76 6.02
C VAL A 30 5.20 10.40 6.89
N LEU A 31 5.72 11.57 6.48
CA LEU A 31 6.80 12.27 7.16
C LEU A 31 6.38 13.07 8.41
N ALA A 32 5.10 13.06 8.78
CA ALA A 32 4.61 13.79 9.94
C ALA A 32 5.32 13.32 11.22
N SER A 33 5.73 14.25 12.08
CA SER A 33 6.44 13.91 13.32
C SER A 33 5.51 13.48 14.46
N THR A 34 4.22 13.77 14.34
CA THR A 34 3.18 13.43 15.32
C THR A 34 2.40 12.19 14.88
N PRO A 35 1.83 11.42 15.83
CA PRO A 35 0.83 10.42 15.50
C PRO A 35 -0.36 11.04 14.77
N LEU A 36 -0.83 10.41 13.71
CA LEU A 36 -1.97 10.86 12.91
C LEU A 36 -3.30 10.29 13.39
N SER A 37 -3.25 9.14 14.08
CA SER A 37 -4.40 8.50 14.72
C SER A 37 -3.95 7.79 16.00
N TYR A 38 -4.91 7.25 16.75
CA TYR A 38 -4.62 6.44 17.94
C TYR A 38 -3.82 5.19 17.57
N ASP A 39 -4.28 4.48 16.55
CA ASP A 39 -3.67 3.26 16.01
C ASP A 39 -2.25 3.50 15.51
N ASP A 40 -1.99 4.69 14.95
CA ASP A 40 -0.66 5.11 14.53
C ASP A 40 0.37 5.09 15.68
N GLY A 41 -0.05 5.51 16.88
CA GLY A 41 0.79 5.43 18.08
C GLY A 41 0.99 4.00 18.57
N VAL A 42 -0.09 3.21 18.65
CA VAL A 42 -0.07 1.83 19.18
C VAL A 42 0.76 0.91 18.27
N TYR A 43 0.48 0.91 16.98
CA TYR A 43 1.18 0.06 16.03
C TYR A 43 2.59 0.57 15.73
N GLY A 44 2.81 1.89 15.73
CA GLY A 44 4.14 2.47 15.66
C GLY A 44 5.03 2.00 16.82
N ALA A 45 4.54 2.07 18.05
CA ALA A 45 5.27 1.57 19.23
C ALA A 45 5.51 0.05 19.17
N SER A 46 4.52 -0.72 18.68
CA SER A 46 4.64 -2.17 18.48
C SER A 46 5.78 -2.52 17.51
N VAL A 47 5.90 -1.80 16.40
CA VAL A 47 6.97 -2.01 15.41
C VAL A 47 8.34 -1.61 15.96
N VAL A 48 8.42 -0.55 16.77
CA VAL A 48 9.64 -0.18 17.48
C VAL A 48 10.04 -1.27 18.49
N ALA A 49 9.11 -1.80 19.28
CA ALA A 49 9.42 -2.91 20.19
C ALA A 49 9.93 -4.15 19.42
N MET A 50 9.29 -4.50 18.30
CA MET A 50 9.75 -5.59 17.43
C MET A 50 11.10 -5.31 16.76
N ARG A 51 11.45 -4.03 16.56
CA ARG A 51 12.79 -3.64 16.10
C ARG A 51 13.86 -3.98 17.13
N ASP A 52 13.53 -3.84 18.40
CA ASP A 52 14.42 -4.12 19.53
C ASP A 52 14.42 -5.60 19.95
N GLY A 53 13.79 -6.47 19.14
CA GLY A 53 13.81 -7.93 19.31
C GLY A 53 12.55 -8.52 19.91
N ALA A 54 11.55 -7.71 20.24
CA ALA A 54 10.30 -8.22 20.78
C ALA A 54 9.53 -9.08 19.76
N ARG A 55 8.86 -10.12 20.24
CA ARG A 55 8.12 -11.10 19.46
C ARG A 55 6.62 -10.82 19.55
N GLN A 56 5.98 -10.79 18.38
CA GLN A 56 4.53 -10.70 18.26
C GLN A 56 3.84 -11.86 18.99
N TYR A 57 2.71 -11.56 19.65
CA TYR A 57 1.89 -12.47 20.47
C TYR A 57 2.54 -13.00 21.75
N HIS A 58 3.78 -12.63 22.04
CA HIS A 58 4.45 -12.96 23.30
C HIS A 58 4.74 -11.70 24.12
N GLU A 59 5.42 -10.75 23.50
CA GLU A 59 5.89 -9.51 24.14
C GLU A 59 5.15 -8.29 23.57
N VAL A 60 4.67 -8.38 22.34
CA VAL A 60 3.85 -7.36 21.68
C VAL A 60 2.48 -7.96 21.36
N PHE A 61 1.43 -7.39 21.96
CA PHE A 61 0.06 -7.75 21.63
C PHE A 61 -0.31 -7.25 20.24
N SER A 62 -1.05 -8.07 19.48
CA SER A 62 -1.68 -7.66 18.23
C SER A 62 -3.11 -8.18 18.20
N GLY A 63 -4.08 -7.28 18.03
CA GLY A 63 -5.46 -7.65 17.75
C GLY A 63 -5.71 -7.99 16.28
N GLN A 64 -4.73 -7.68 15.42
CA GLN A 64 -4.73 -8.03 14.00
C GLN A 64 -4.14 -9.44 13.82
N GLY A 65 -4.31 -10.01 12.64
CA GLY A 65 -3.75 -11.30 12.31
C GLY A 65 -2.21 -11.28 12.14
N PRO A 66 -1.64 -12.46 11.87
CA PRO A 66 -0.22 -12.72 12.09
C PRO A 66 0.71 -11.96 11.14
N LEU A 67 0.21 -11.45 10.02
CA LEU A 67 1.01 -10.77 9.01
C LEU A 67 1.00 -9.25 9.14
N TYR A 68 0.07 -8.65 9.88
CA TYR A 68 -0.04 -7.20 9.97
C TYR A 68 1.24 -6.52 10.50
N LEU A 69 1.68 -6.86 11.72
CA LEU A 69 2.88 -6.26 12.31
C LEU A 69 4.17 -6.57 11.52
N PRO A 70 4.39 -7.79 10.98
CA PRO A 70 5.53 -8.08 10.11
C PRO A 70 5.54 -7.23 8.83
N LEU A 71 4.37 -6.99 8.21
CA LEU A 71 4.27 -6.11 7.03
C LEU A 71 4.60 -4.66 7.38
N LEU A 72 4.16 -4.18 8.55
CA LEU A 72 4.57 -2.87 9.04
C LEU A 72 6.08 -2.80 9.31
N ARG A 73 6.67 -3.86 9.87
CA ARG A 73 8.11 -3.96 10.10
C ARG A 73 8.91 -3.97 8.80
N LEU A 74 8.36 -4.54 7.72
CA LEU A 74 8.96 -4.39 6.38
C LEU A 74 8.95 -2.93 5.93
N GLY A 75 7.83 -2.22 6.11
CA GLY A 75 7.78 -0.77 5.87
C GLY A 75 8.83 -0.01 6.69
N ASP A 76 8.97 -0.36 7.96
CA ASP A 76 9.96 0.22 8.87
C ASP A 76 11.41 0.01 8.40
N LEU A 77 11.73 -1.17 7.87
CA LEU A 77 13.03 -1.45 7.27
C LEU A 77 13.26 -0.64 6.00
N LEU A 78 12.25 -0.53 5.13
CA LEU A 78 12.34 0.26 3.90
C LEU A 78 12.48 1.76 4.17
N GLY A 79 11.89 2.26 5.25
CA GLY A 79 12.09 3.63 5.75
C GLY A 79 13.35 3.81 6.59
N LEU A 80 14.28 2.86 6.54
CA LEU A 80 15.57 2.90 7.25
C LEU A 80 15.42 3.09 8.77
N GLN A 81 14.36 2.54 9.35
CA GLN A 81 14.07 2.58 10.78
C GLN A 81 13.94 4.02 11.36
N ALA A 82 13.64 5.00 10.51
CA ALA A 82 13.28 6.34 10.96
C ALA A 82 11.97 6.31 11.78
N ARG A 83 11.66 7.40 12.51
CA ARG A 83 10.44 7.47 13.33
C ARG A 83 9.14 7.34 12.51
N TRP A 84 9.16 7.82 11.27
CA TRP A 84 8.05 7.75 10.32
C TRP A 84 8.03 6.45 9.51
N ALA A 85 9.07 5.62 9.61
CA ALA A 85 9.31 4.52 8.69
C ALA A 85 8.18 3.47 8.64
N PRO A 86 7.47 3.12 9.73
CA PRO A 86 6.38 2.16 9.64
C PRO A 86 5.24 2.61 8.69
N ARG A 87 5.04 3.92 8.48
CA ARG A 87 4.03 4.47 7.54
C ARG A 87 4.37 4.24 6.07
N VAL A 88 5.59 3.82 5.76
CA VAL A 88 5.96 3.43 4.40
C VAL A 88 5.10 2.28 3.90
N SER A 89 4.64 1.38 4.79
CA SER A 89 3.73 0.29 4.43
C SER A 89 2.40 0.84 3.87
N GLY A 90 1.80 1.84 4.52
CA GLY A 90 0.58 2.52 4.10
C GLY A 90 0.78 3.28 2.77
N LEU A 91 1.93 3.94 2.60
CA LEU A 91 2.29 4.59 1.34
C LEU A 91 2.36 3.59 0.17
N LEU A 92 3.04 2.45 0.38
CA LEU A 92 3.15 1.41 -0.65
C LEU A 92 1.78 0.80 -0.96
N ALA A 93 0.97 0.56 0.06
CA ALA A 93 -0.40 0.09 -0.07
C ALA A 93 -1.25 1.06 -0.90
N ALA A 94 -1.16 2.37 -0.65
CA ALA A 94 -1.86 3.39 -1.44
C ALA A 94 -1.44 3.37 -2.91
N VAL A 95 -0.13 3.34 -3.18
CA VAL A 95 0.40 3.30 -4.55
C VAL A 95 -0.09 2.05 -5.26
N LEU A 96 -0.07 0.91 -4.59
CA LEU A 96 -0.57 -0.36 -5.11
C LEU A 96 -2.05 -0.28 -5.48
N VAL A 97 -2.88 0.24 -4.57
CA VAL A 97 -4.33 0.40 -4.79
C VAL A 97 -4.61 1.38 -5.94
N GLY A 98 -3.90 2.51 -5.99
CA GLY A 98 -4.05 3.49 -7.08
C GLY A 98 -3.67 2.91 -8.45
N VAL A 99 -2.52 2.22 -8.53
CA VAL A 99 -2.02 1.62 -9.77
C VAL A 99 -2.91 0.46 -10.23
N LEU A 100 -3.21 -0.48 -9.34
CA LEU A 100 -4.02 -1.65 -9.68
C LEU A 100 -5.47 -1.26 -9.96
N GLY A 101 -6.05 -0.35 -9.18
CA GLY A 101 -7.39 0.18 -9.43
C GLY A 101 -7.52 0.86 -10.80
N THR A 102 -6.53 1.70 -11.15
CA THR A 102 -6.42 2.32 -12.48
C THR A 102 -6.36 1.28 -13.58
N TRP A 103 -5.49 0.27 -13.40
CA TRP A 103 -5.30 -0.80 -14.38
C TRP A 103 -6.55 -1.66 -14.57
N LEU A 104 -7.23 -2.01 -13.47
CA LEU A 104 -8.46 -2.79 -13.47
C LEU A 104 -9.58 -2.08 -14.22
N VAL A 105 -9.90 -0.84 -13.84
CA VAL A 105 -10.96 -0.08 -14.50
C VAL A 105 -10.59 0.19 -15.96
N ARG A 106 -9.31 0.44 -16.26
CA ARG A 106 -8.86 0.60 -17.63
C ARG A 106 -9.15 -0.60 -18.51
N ARG A 107 -9.03 -1.82 -17.98
CA ARG A 107 -9.30 -3.06 -18.74
C ARG A 107 -10.77 -3.22 -19.09
N VAL A 108 -11.66 -2.74 -18.23
CA VAL A 108 -13.12 -2.93 -18.39
C VAL A 108 -13.77 -1.76 -19.11
N ALA A 109 -13.39 -0.53 -18.76
CA ALA A 109 -14.05 0.70 -19.19
C ALA A 109 -13.15 1.66 -19.99
N GLY A 110 -11.93 1.23 -20.34
CA GLY A 110 -11.01 1.98 -21.18
C GLY A 110 -10.16 3.03 -20.44
N ARG A 111 -9.27 3.67 -21.20
CA ARG A 111 -8.19 4.53 -20.65
C ARG A 111 -8.70 5.70 -19.80
N ALA A 112 -9.71 6.43 -20.30
CA ALA A 112 -10.21 7.63 -19.62
C ALA A 112 -10.85 7.30 -18.26
N ALA A 113 -11.67 6.25 -18.21
CA ALA A 113 -12.26 5.76 -16.97
C ALA A 113 -11.19 5.30 -15.97
N GLY A 114 -10.19 4.54 -16.44
CA GLY A 114 -9.08 4.11 -15.58
C GLY A 114 -8.32 5.29 -14.97
N LEU A 115 -7.96 6.28 -15.77
CA LEU A 115 -7.29 7.50 -15.29
C LEU A 115 -8.15 8.30 -14.30
N ALA A 116 -9.44 8.46 -14.60
CA ALA A 116 -10.37 9.13 -13.69
C ALA A 116 -10.44 8.39 -12.34
N THR A 117 -10.55 7.06 -12.34
CA THR A 117 -10.50 6.25 -11.12
C THR A 117 -9.17 6.44 -10.38
N GLY A 118 -8.03 6.39 -11.08
CA GLY A 118 -6.72 6.58 -10.47
C GLY A 118 -6.58 7.93 -9.77
N VAL A 119 -7.02 9.01 -10.43
CA VAL A 119 -7.04 10.35 -9.84
C VAL A 119 -7.96 10.40 -8.63
N LEU A 120 -9.18 9.88 -8.73
CA LEU A 120 -10.13 9.85 -7.60
C LEU A 120 -9.58 9.06 -6.40
N LEU A 121 -8.94 7.91 -6.62
CA LEU A 121 -8.31 7.13 -5.55
C LEU A 121 -7.13 7.89 -4.94
N ALA A 122 -6.35 8.59 -5.76
CA ALA A 122 -5.21 9.38 -5.30
C ALA A 122 -5.64 10.59 -4.46
N THR A 123 -6.73 11.26 -4.82
CA THR A 123 -7.20 12.51 -4.18
C THR A 123 -8.33 12.34 -3.18
N SER A 124 -8.91 11.14 -3.04
CA SER A 124 -9.94 10.86 -2.03
C SER A 124 -9.41 11.13 -0.63
N GLY A 125 -10.02 12.09 0.07
CA GLY A 125 -9.61 12.48 1.43
C GLY A 125 -9.65 11.31 2.42
N GLN A 126 -10.66 10.44 2.30
CA GLN A 126 -10.77 9.24 3.15
C GLN A 126 -9.59 8.30 2.93
N LEU A 127 -9.23 8.02 1.67
CA LEU A 127 -8.09 7.15 1.37
C LEU A 127 -6.77 7.83 1.75
N VAL A 128 -6.65 9.13 1.58
CA VAL A 128 -5.46 9.88 2.03
C VAL A 128 -5.28 9.76 3.54
N ALA A 129 -6.36 9.84 4.32
CA ALA A 129 -6.32 9.62 5.76
C ALA A 129 -5.94 8.16 6.12
N THR A 130 -6.68 7.18 5.60
CA THR A 130 -6.46 5.74 5.90
C THR A 130 -5.05 5.26 5.53
N PHE A 131 -4.48 5.73 4.42
CA PHE A 131 -3.14 5.34 3.99
C PHE A 131 -2.02 6.22 4.56
N GLY A 132 -2.37 7.31 5.25
CA GLY A 132 -1.42 8.23 5.86
C GLY A 132 -0.95 7.76 7.25
N SER A 133 -1.86 7.19 8.03
CA SER A 133 -1.60 6.58 9.34
C SER A 133 -1.16 5.11 9.23
N ILE A 134 -0.61 4.56 10.31
CA ILE A 134 -0.38 3.12 10.45
C ILE A 134 -1.71 2.46 10.82
N GLU A 135 -2.45 1.97 9.83
CA GLU A 135 -3.75 1.31 10.01
C GLU A 135 -3.84 -0.03 9.27
N ALA A 136 -4.62 -0.96 9.82
CA ALA A 136 -4.85 -2.28 9.22
C ALA A 136 -5.62 -2.18 7.90
N ASP A 137 -6.61 -1.29 7.85
CA ASP A 137 -7.48 -1.07 6.69
C ASP A 137 -6.71 -0.78 5.40
N ALA A 138 -5.59 -0.06 5.51
CA ALA A 138 -4.70 0.23 4.38
C ALA A 138 -4.12 -1.06 3.76
N LEU A 139 -3.57 -1.94 4.60
CA LEU A 139 -2.96 -3.19 4.15
C LEU A 139 -4.01 -4.18 3.65
N VAL A 140 -5.15 -4.26 4.33
CA VAL A 140 -6.29 -5.10 3.93
C VAL A 140 -6.81 -4.68 2.55
N LEU A 141 -7.01 -3.38 2.33
CA LEU A 141 -7.50 -2.85 1.05
C LEU A 141 -6.51 -3.12 -0.09
N ALA A 142 -5.21 -2.97 0.17
CA ALA A 142 -4.16 -3.29 -0.81
C ALA A 142 -4.13 -4.78 -1.14
N ALA A 143 -4.16 -5.65 -0.14
CA ALA A 143 -4.16 -7.09 -0.31
C ALA A 143 -5.42 -7.58 -1.06
N GLY A 144 -6.60 -7.05 -0.72
CA GLY A 144 -7.84 -7.31 -1.45
C GLY A 144 -7.76 -6.86 -2.91
N THR A 145 -7.18 -5.69 -3.18
CA THR A 145 -7.00 -5.19 -4.55
C THR A 145 -6.04 -6.07 -5.36
N VAL A 146 -4.98 -6.59 -4.73
CA VAL A 146 -4.09 -7.59 -5.34
C VAL A 146 -4.85 -8.88 -5.64
N ALA A 147 -5.62 -9.40 -4.68
CA ALA A 147 -6.39 -10.63 -4.85
C ALA A 147 -7.33 -10.55 -6.06
N VAL A 148 -8.09 -9.45 -6.17
CA VAL A 148 -8.99 -9.18 -7.31
C VAL A 148 -8.21 -9.07 -8.61
N SER A 149 -7.07 -8.36 -8.60
CA SER A 149 -6.23 -8.20 -9.79
C SER A 149 -5.64 -9.53 -10.28
N LEU A 150 -5.22 -10.39 -9.37
CA LEU A 150 -4.69 -11.72 -9.68
C LEU A 150 -5.80 -12.64 -10.21
N ALA A 151 -6.98 -12.62 -9.59
CA ALA A 151 -8.13 -13.39 -10.06
C ALA A 151 -8.53 -12.99 -11.49
N LEU A 152 -8.62 -11.69 -11.77
CA LEU A 152 -8.92 -11.17 -13.11
C LEU A 152 -7.80 -11.40 -14.13
N ALA A 153 -6.56 -11.54 -13.67
CA ALA A 153 -5.44 -11.94 -14.52
C ALA A 153 -5.39 -13.45 -14.79
N GLY A 154 -6.36 -14.22 -14.30
CA GLY A 154 -6.41 -15.69 -14.46
C GLY A 154 -5.31 -16.41 -13.68
N ARG A 155 -4.78 -15.81 -12.61
CA ARG A 155 -3.75 -16.45 -11.78
C ARG A 155 -4.38 -17.53 -10.90
N GLY A 156 -3.61 -18.60 -10.67
CA GLY A 156 -4.07 -19.79 -9.95
C GLY A 156 -4.56 -19.51 -8.53
N PRO A 157 -5.40 -20.41 -7.97
CA PRO A 157 -6.11 -20.21 -6.71
C PRO A 157 -5.19 -19.98 -5.50
N VAL A 158 -3.96 -20.49 -5.54
CA VAL A 158 -2.95 -20.28 -4.48
C VAL A 158 -2.54 -18.82 -4.36
N ALA A 159 -2.32 -18.11 -5.48
CA ALA A 159 -1.89 -16.72 -5.45
C ALA A 159 -3.02 -15.79 -4.96
N VAL A 160 -4.26 -16.11 -5.34
CA VAL A 160 -5.46 -15.41 -4.84
C VAL A 160 -5.64 -15.71 -3.34
N GLY A 161 -5.52 -16.97 -2.94
CA GLY A 161 -5.63 -17.40 -1.54
C GLY A 161 -4.59 -16.74 -0.64
N LEU A 162 -3.35 -16.57 -1.11
CA LEU A 162 -2.32 -15.84 -0.38
C LEU A 162 -2.69 -14.36 -0.20
N ALA A 163 -3.16 -13.69 -1.25
CA ALA A 163 -3.57 -12.29 -1.16
C ALA A 163 -4.79 -12.10 -0.24
N VAL A 164 -5.75 -13.02 -0.27
CA VAL A 164 -6.88 -13.04 0.66
C VAL A 164 -6.40 -13.33 2.09
N GLY A 165 -5.49 -14.27 2.27
CA GLY A 165 -4.90 -14.57 3.57
C GLY A 165 -4.20 -13.36 4.19
N VAL A 166 -3.48 -12.57 3.38
CA VAL A 166 -2.91 -11.28 3.81
C VAL A 166 -4.00 -10.27 4.16
N ALA A 167 -5.11 -10.22 3.41
CA ALA A 167 -6.23 -9.31 3.68
C ALA A 167 -7.04 -9.68 4.94
N LEU A 168 -7.00 -10.95 5.35
CA LEU A 168 -7.67 -11.44 6.56
C LEU A 168 -6.73 -11.53 7.77
N SER A 169 -5.44 -11.20 7.56
CA SER A 169 -4.42 -11.10 8.61
C SER A 169 -4.26 -9.66 9.06
#